data_AF-A0A820EQN2-F1
#
_entry.id   AF-A0A820EQN2-F1
#
_cell.length_a   1.000
_cell.length_b   1.000
_cell.length_c   1.000
_cell.angle_alpha   90.00
_cell.angle_beta   90.00
_cell.angle_gamma   90.00
#
_symmetry.space_group_name_H-M   'P 1'
#
loop_
_entity.id
_entity.type
_entity.pdbx_description
1 polymer ?
#
loop_
_entity_poly.entity_id
_entity_poly.type
_entity_poly.pdbx_seq_one_letter_code
_entity_poly.pdbx_strand_id
1 'polypeptide(L)'
;DPFVEIYLDNKHLKQKTKTKQNSKTPQWNQTFVFNHLTGQDILNVDVYDEDSVKDEKIGSIQINLHDLYKKGFVRIIIKIKDGYFSFFLGHIDEWFELEGKNNSTSDGQIHLILDYERLRI
;
A
#
# COMPACT_ATOMS: atom_id res chain seq x y z
N ASP A 1 -6.37 18.51 -8.16
CA ASP A 1 -5.26 18.42 -7.17
C ASP A 1 -5.11 17.02 -6.58
N PRO A 2 -4.00 16.28 -6.77
CA PRO A 2 -4.02 14.85 -6.47
C PRO A 2 -3.91 14.48 -4.98
N PHE A 3 -4.60 13.41 -4.61
CA PHE A 3 -4.49 12.70 -3.34
C PHE A 3 -4.66 11.18 -3.52
N VAL A 4 -4.29 10.42 -2.49
CA VAL A 4 -4.40 8.95 -2.48
C VAL A 4 -5.33 8.51 -1.36
N GLU A 5 -6.25 7.58 -1.66
CA GLU A 5 -6.97 6.79 -0.68
C GLU A 5 -6.37 5.38 -0.62
N ILE A 6 -6.17 4.86 0.60
CA ILE A 6 -5.63 3.52 0.84
C ILE A 6 -6.52 2.76 1.83
N TYR A 7 -6.82 1.52 1.51
CA TYR A 7 -7.67 0.66 2.34
C TYR A 7 -7.45 -0.82 2.07
N LEU A 8 -7.75 -1.67 3.05
CA LEU A 8 -7.88 -3.10 2.85
C LEU A 8 -9.31 -3.43 2.39
N ASP A 9 -9.56 -4.62 1.85
CA ASP A 9 -10.88 -5.06 1.34
C ASP A 9 -12.09 -4.71 2.22
N ASN A 10 -11.87 -4.63 3.54
CA ASN A 10 -12.80 -3.97 4.45
C ASN A 10 -12.73 -2.43 4.30
N LYS A 11 -13.56 -1.90 3.38
CA LYS A 11 -13.71 -0.47 3.05
C LYS A 11 -14.02 0.46 4.23
N HIS A 12 -14.31 -0.06 5.42
CA HIS A 12 -14.61 0.76 6.61
C HIS A 12 -13.38 1.45 7.22
N LEU A 13 -12.15 1.06 6.85
CA LEU A 13 -10.91 1.66 7.34
C LEU A 13 -10.11 2.35 6.22
N LYS A 14 -10.77 3.26 5.50
CA LYS A 14 -10.11 4.13 4.51
C LYS A 14 -9.25 5.19 5.20
N GLN A 15 -8.01 5.30 4.76
CA GLN A 15 -7.10 6.39 5.12
C GLN A 15 -6.77 7.17 3.84
N LYS A 16 -6.51 8.48 3.96
CA LYS A 16 -6.14 9.31 2.80
C LYS A 16 -4.94 10.20 3.07
N THR A 17 -4.20 10.53 2.02
CA THR A 17 -3.14 11.52 2.08
C THR A 17 -3.71 12.94 2.15
N LYS A 18 -2.84 13.92 2.41
CA LYS A 18 -3.15 15.30 2.09
C LYS A 18 -3.21 15.50 0.57
N THR A 19 -4.10 16.38 0.13
CA THR A 19 -4.14 16.86 -1.25
C THR A 19 -2.92 17.72 -1.55
N LYS A 20 -2.32 17.53 -2.73
CA LYS A 20 -1.21 18.35 -3.23
C LYS A 20 -1.72 19.26 -4.34
N GLN A 21 -1.75 20.56 -4.07
CA GLN A 21 -2.25 21.54 -5.03
C GLN A 21 -1.34 21.67 -6.26
N ASN A 22 -1.96 21.73 -7.43
CA ASN A 22 -1.35 22.02 -8.73
C ASN A 22 -0.08 21.21 -9.03
N SER A 23 -0.13 19.89 -8.82
CA SER A 23 1.02 19.00 -9.00
C SER A 23 0.66 17.77 -9.83
N LYS A 24 1.46 17.47 -10.86
CA LYS A 24 1.36 16.21 -11.63
C LYS A 24 2.30 15.11 -11.14
N THR A 25 3.27 15.47 -10.30
CA THR A 25 4.25 14.55 -9.69
C THR A 25 4.26 14.73 -8.16
N PRO A 26 3.11 14.55 -7.49
CA PRO A 26 2.98 14.80 -6.06
C PRO A 26 3.88 13.88 -5.23
N GLN A 27 4.52 14.46 -4.21
CA GLN A 27 5.23 13.71 -3.17
C GLN A 27 4.47 13.82 -1.85
N TRP A 28 3.78 12.75 -1.48
CA TRP A 28 2.99 12.73 -0.24
C TRP A 28 3.84 12.41 0.99
N ASN A 29 4.82 11.50 0.88
CA ASN A 29 5.70 11.07 1.96
C ASN A 29 4.92 10.75 3.25
N GLN A 30 3.78 10.06 3.10
CA GLN A 30 2.87 9.76 4.20
C GLN A 30 2.82 8.25 4.43
N THR A 31 3.03 7.86 5.68
CA THR A 31 2.99 6.45 6.11
C THR A 31 1.63 6.11 6.67
N PHE A 32 1.11 4.94 6.27
CA PHE A 32 -0.11 4.35 6.81
C PHE A 32 0.23 3.02 7.47
N VAL A 33 -0.40 2.73 8.60
CA VAL A 33 -0.20 1.49 9.35
C VAL A 33 -1.50 0.70 9.37
N PHE A 34 -1.41 -0.57 8.99
CA PHE A 34 -2.49 -1.53 9.07
C PHE A 34 -2.08 -2.69 9.95
N ASN A 35 -2.92 -3.02 10.93
CA ASN A 35 -2.68 -4.12 11.87
C ASN A 35 -3.65 -5.27 11.60
N HIS A 36 -3.33 -6.46 12.12
CA HIS A 36 -4.20 -7.65 12.09
C HIS A 36 -4.54 -8.15 10.67
N LEU A 37 -3.56 -8.11 9.76
CA LEU A 37 -3.69 -8.62 8.40
C LEU A 37 -3.81 -10.15 8.40
N THR A 38 -4.76 -10.68 7.64
CA THR A 38 -4.99 -12.12 7.42
C THR A 38 -4.07 -12.72 6.35
N GLY A 39 -3.30 -11.86 5.69
CA GLY A 39 -2.32 -12.22 4.67
C GLY A 39 -2.91 -12.75 3.36
N GLN A 40 -4.24 -12.77 3.28
CA GLN A 40 -5.04 -12.88 2.06
C GLN A 40 -5.69 -11.55 1.69
N ASP A 41 -5.51 -10.51 2.52
CA ASP A 41 -6.09 -9.20 2.26
C ASP A 41 -5.49 -8.58 0.99
N ILE A 42 -6.32 -7.81 0.30
CA ILE A 42 -5.89 -6.97 -0.81
C ILE A 42 -5.78 -5.53 -0.32
N LEU A 43 -4.61 -4.96 -0.51
CA LEU A 43 -4.37 -3.54 -0.32
C LEU A 43 -4.80 -2.79 -1.57
N ASN A 44 -5.81 -1.94 -1.43
CA ASN A 44 -6.32 -1.08 -2.48
C ASN A 44 -5.69 0.30 -2.33
N VAL A 45 -5.15 0.83 -3.42
CA VAL A 45 -4.59 2.18 -3.48
C VAL A 45 -5.23 2.90 -4.66
N ASP A 46 -6.04 3.91 -4.35
CA ASP A 46 -6.76 4.70 -5.33
C ASP A 46 -6.18 6.11 -5.39
N VAL A 47 -5.92 6.61 -6.59
CA VAL A 47 -5.43 7.97 -6.81
C VAL A 47 -6.57 8.80 -7.40
N TYR A 48 -6.80 9.97 -6.80
CA TYR A 48 -7.85 10.90 -7.19
C TYR A 48 -7.26 12.27 -7.47
N ASP A 49 -7.94 13.04 -8.32
CA ASP A 49 -7.82 14.49 -8.42
C ASP A 49 -8.95 15.13 -7.62
N GLU A 50 -8.61 15.87 -6.56
CA GLU A 50 -9.56 16.65 -5.78
C GLU A 50 -10.13 17.78 -6.65
N ASP A 51 -11.45 17.85 -6.68
CA ASP A 51 -12.23 18.75 -7.50
C ASP A 51 -13.40 19.35 -6.71
N SER A 52 -13.78 20.58 -7.02
CA SER A 52 -14.79 21.32 -6.24
C SER A 52 -16.19 20.69 -6.19
N VAL A 53 -16.54 19.88 -7.19
CA VAL A 53 -17.87 19.25 -7.31
C VAL A 53 -17.82 17.76 -6.97
N LYS A 54 -16.84 17.05 -7.53
CA LYS A 54 -16.65 15.62 -7.32
C LYS A 54 -15.24 15.23 -7.73
N ASP A 55 -14.54 14.58 -6.81
CA ASP A 55 -13.20 14.06 -7.06
C ASP A 55 -13.19 13.09 -8.25
N GLU A 56 -12.24 13.28 -9.16
CA GLU A 56 -12.04 12.42 -10.32
C GLU A 56 -11.04 11.31 -9.98
N LYS A 57 -11.44 10.04 -10.14
CA LYS A 57 -10.50 8.93 -10.04
C LYS A 57 -9.54 8.92 -11.23
N ILE A 58 -8.24 9.03 -10.96
CA ILE A 58 -7.16 8.96 -11.94
C ILE A 58 -6.84 7.50 -12.26
N GLY A 59 -6.70 6.68 -11.21
CA GLY A 59 -6.38 5.26 -11.37
C GLY A 59 -6.32 4.53 -10.03
N SER A 60 -6.04 3.24 -10.09
CA SER A 60 -5.95 2.38 -8.91
C SER A 60 -5.00 1.23 -9.09
N ILE A 61 -4.51 0.71 -7.98
CA ILE A 61 -3.84 -0.59 -7.93
C ILE A 61 -4.41 -1.42 -6.80
N GLN A 62 -4.39 -2.72 -7.02
CA GLN A 62 -4.74 -3.73 -6.02
C GLN A 62 -3.53 -4.63 -5.82
N ILE A 63 -3.05 -4.69 -4.58
CA ILE A 63 -1.89 -5.48 -4.21
C ILE A 63 -2.36 -6.61 -3.31
N ASN A 64 -2.29 -7.84 -3.83
CA ASN A 64 -2.53 -9.03 -3.02
C ASN A 64 -1.35 -9.23 -2.05
N LEU A 65 -1.60 -9.06 -0.75
CA LEU A 65 -0.54 -9.21 0.26
C LEU A 65 0.05 -10.62 0.26
N HIS A 66 -0.72 -11.63 -0.15
CA HIS A 66 -0.23 -13.00 -0.32
C HIS A 66 0.95 -13.09 -1.29
N ASP A 67 0.87 -12.35 -2.41
CA ASP A 67 1.91 -12.36 -3.43
C ASP A 67 3.13 -11.55 -3.00
N LEU A 68 2.95 -10.51 -2.18
CA LEU A 68 4.09 -9.82 -1.55
C LEU A 68 4.87 -10.78 -0.65
N TYR A 69 4.20 -11.58 0.18
CA TYR A 69 4.89 -12.57 1.01
C TYR A 69 5.69 -13.60 0.21
N LYS A 70 5.36 -13.83 -1.06
CA LYS A 70 6.15 -14.71 -1.96
C LYS A 70 7.36 -14.01 -2.56
N LYS A 71 7.33 -12.68 -2.75
CA LYS A 71 8.46 -11.92 -3.30
C LYS A 71 9.71 -12.01 -2.41
N GLY A 72 9.54 -12.25 -1.11
CA GLY A 72 10.63 -12.61 -0.21
C GLY A 72 10.48 -11.99 1.17
N PHE A 73 11.26 -12.49 2.12
CA PHE A 73 11.38 -11.94 3.45
C PHE A 73 12.73 -12.33 4.06
N VAL A 74 13.20 -11.53 5.01
CA VAL A 74 14.31 -11.86 5.89
C VAL A 74 13.75 -12.47 7.17
N ARG A 75 14.20 -13.68 7.51
CA ARG A 75 13.91 -14.27 8.83
C ARG A 75 14.91 -13.73 9.84
N ILE A 76 14.41 -13.07 10.87
CA ILE A 76 15.20 -12.65 12.03
C ILE A 76 14.96 -13.65 13.15
N ILE A 77 16.05 -14.12 13.77
CA ILE A 77 16.03 -15.03 14.91
C ILE A 77 16.79 -14.36 16.05
N ILE A 78 16.11 -14.20 17.19
CA ILE A 78 16.67 -13.62 18.40
C ILE A 78 16.75 -14.74 19.44
N LYS A 79 17.98 -15.09 19.86
CA LYS A 79 18.20 -16.05 20.94
C LYS A 79 17.85 -15.40 22.28
N ILE A 80 17.05 -16.09 23.08
CA ILE A 80 16.70 -15.72 24.45
C ILE A 80 17.17 -16.80 25.43
N LYS A 81 17.16 -16.53 26.73
CA LYS A 81 17.73 -17.42 27.77
C LYS A 81 17.27 -18.88 27.63
N ASP A 82 15.98 -19.09 27.39
CA ASP A 82 15.34 -20.41 27.33
C ASP A 82 14.69 -20.70 25.95
N GLY A 83 15.23 -20.13 24.86
CA GLY A 83 14.67 -20.38 23.52
C GLY A 83 15.11 -19.39 22.44
N TYR A 84 14.24 -19.21 21.44
CA TYR A 84 14.38 -18.20 20.41
C TYR A 84 13.04 -17.56 20.07
N PHE A 85 13.06 -16.29 19.72
CA PHE A 85 11.95 -15.59 19.08
C PHE A 85 12.33 -15.39 17.60
N SER A 86 11.40 -15.62 16.68
CA SER A 86 11.66 -15.33 15.27
C SER A 86 10.48 -14.66 14.59
N PHE A 87 10.80 -13.76 13.68
CA PHE A 87 9.82 -13.06 12.85
C PHE A 87 10.39 -12.87 11.44
N PHE A 88 9.50 -12.57 10.51
CA PHE A 88 9.86 -12.32 9.11
C PHE A 88 9.60 -10.86 8.80
N LEU A 89 10.59 -10.19 8.20
CA LEU A 89 10.45 -8.83 7.66
C LEU A 89 10.49 -8.89 6.14
N GLY A 90 9.57 -8.22 5.47
CA GLY A 90 9.68 -7.93 4.05
C GLY A 90 9.71 -6.43 3.80
N HIS A 91 10.35 -6.08 2.69
CA HIS A 91 10.53 -4.71 2.22
C HIS A 91 10.34 -4.69 0.71
N ILE A 92 9.52 -3.77 0.25
CA ILE A 92 9.29 -3.49 -1.18
C ILE A 92 9.43 -1.99 -1.37
N ASP A 93 10.15 -1.60 -2.40
CA ASP A 93 10.37 -0.22 -2.81
C ASP A 93 10.29 -0.19 -4.34
N GLU A 94 9.08 0.02 -4.87
CA GLU A 94 8.78 -0.19 -6.30
C GLU A 94 7.78 0.84 -6.83
N TRP A 95 7.87 1.09 -8.14
CA TRP A 95 6.85 1.80 -8.90
C TRP A 95 5.81 0.81 -9.42
N PHE A 96 4.53 1.17 -9.27
CA PHE A 96 3.39 0.41 -9.73
C PHE A 96 2.62 1.20 -10.77
N GLU A 97 2.31 0.57 -11.91
CA GLU A 97 1.42 1.13 -12.93
C GLU A 97 0.00 1.21 -12.40
N LEU A 98 -0.64 2.38 -12.53
CA LEU A 98 -2.03 2.54 -12.15
C LEU A 98 -2.95 1.97 -13.25
N GLU A 99 -3.95 1.21 -12.86
CA GLU A 99 -5.04 0.81 -13.73
C GLU A 99 -6.03 1.97 -13.86
N GLY A 100 -6.33 2.35 -15.09
CA GLY A 100 -7.29 3.39 -15.44
C GLY A 100 -8.74 2.89 -15.36
N LYS A 101 -9.68 3.77 -15.69
CA LYS A 101 -11.11 3.42 -15.72
C LYS A 101 -11.36 2.28 -16.72
N ASN A 102 -12.20 1.32 -16.34
CA ASN A 102 -12.57 0.14 -17.17
C ASN A 102 -11.39 -0.73 -17.60
N ASN A 103 -10.38 -0.91 -16.74
CA ASN A 103 -9.14 -1.64 -17.06
C ASN A 103 -8.39 -1.05 -18.26
N SER A 104 -8.58 0.23 -18.57
CA SER A 104 -7.68 0.91 -19.49
C SER A 104 -6.32 1.06 -18.81
N THR A 105 -5.25 1.07 -19.60
CA THR A 105 -3.96 1.55 -19.11
C THR A 105 -4.15 3.01 -18.70
N SER A 106 -3.72 3.40 -17.49
CA SER A 106 -3.59 4.82 -17.17
C SER A 106 -2.18 5.29 -17.53
N ASP A 107 -1.99 6.59 -17.72
CA ASP A 107 -0.68 7.18 -18.00
C ASP A 107 0.11 7.49 -16.69
N GLY A 108 -0.28 6.87 -15.57
CA GLY A 108 0.23 7.22 -14.24
C GLY A 108 0.82 6.02 -13.49
N GLN A 109 1.85 6.30 -12.70
CA GLN A 109 2.47 5.35 -11.78
C GLN A 109 2.42 5.89 -10.35
N ILE A 110 2.47 4.98 -9.38
CA ILE A 110 2.63 5.32 -7.97
C ILE A 110 3.83 4.59 -7.39
N HIS A 111 4.66 5.32 -6.65
CA HIS A 111 5.78 4.76 -5.90
C HIS A 111 5.31 4.36 -4.51
N LEU A 112 5.53 3.11 -4.12
CA LEU A 112 5.15 2.61 -2.81
C LEU A 112 6.33 1.92 -2.13
N ILE A 113 6.46 2.22 -0.84
CA ILE A 113 7.33 1.51 0.08
C ILE A 113 6.46 0.71 1.02
N LEU A 114 6.62 -0.62 1.01
CA LEU A 114 5.84 -1.54 1.82
C LEU A 114 6.79 -2.31 2.74
N ASP A 115 6.71 -1.99 4.03
CA ASP A 115 7.33 -2.76 5.09
C ASP A 115 6.27 -3.61 5.79
N TYR A 116 6.53 -4.91 5.90
CA TYR A 116 5.61 -5.82 6.58
C TYR A 116 6.35 -6.80 7.48
N GLU A 117 5.71 -7.09 8.62
CA GLU A 117 6.16 -8.11 9.55
C GLU A 117 5.16 -9.26 9.61
N ARG A 118 5.69 -10.49 9.68
CA ARG A 118 4.89 -11.68 9.98
C ARG A 118 5.47 -12.39 11.17
N LEU A 119 4.70 -12.39 12.25
CA LEU A 119 4.97 -13.22 13.41
C LEU A 119 4.58 -14.67 13.10
N ARG A 120 5.48 -15.60 13.37
CA ARG A 120 5.12 -17.02 13.56
C ARG A 120 5.37 -17.32 15.02
N ILE A 121 4.27 -17.56 15.75
CA ILE A 121 4.26 -18.00 17.14
C ILE A 121 4.41 -19.52 17.16
#